data_AF-A0A395XDB6-F1
#
_entry.id   AF-A0A395XDB6-F1
#
_cell.length_a   1.000
_cell.length_b   1.000
_cell.length_c   1.000
_cell.angle_alpha   90.00
_cell.angle_beta   90.00
_cell.angle_gamma   90.00
#
_symmetry.space_group_name_H-M   'P 1'
#
loop_
_entity.id
_entity.type
_entity.pdbx_description
1 polymer ?
#
loop_
_entity_poly.entity_id
_entity_poly.type
_entity_poly.pdbx_seq_one_letter_code
_entity_poly.pdbx_strand_id
1 'polypeptide(L)'
;MSEPVFDPYLVPGTDLLRNLAGARTQRELAEIKHSLATVRALELMDDLPVPDGTVAQLRSIHRFLFQDVYDWSGRSDHTQNRPRLSRQE
;
A
#
# COMPACT_ATOMS: atom_id res chain seq x y z
N MET A 1 -28.49 0.30 -14.21
CA MET A 1 -27.48 1.33 -13.87
C MET A 1 -26.45 0.62 -13.01
N SER A 2 -25.19 0.57 -13.45
CA SER A 2 -24.11 -0.06 -12.67
C SER A 2 -23.83 0.79 -11.43
N GLU A 3 -23.75 0.18 -10.26
CA GLU A 3 -23.31 0.88 -9.05
C GLU A 3 -21.90 1.45 -9.27
N PRO A 4 -21.59 2.65 -8.76
CA PRO A 4 -20.25 3.19 -8.83
C PRO A 4 -19.31 2.23 -8.08
N VAL A 5 -18.36 1.65 -8.82
CA VAL A 5 -17.33 0.77 -8.24
C VAL A 5 -16.44 1.65 -7.38
N PHE A 6 -16.67 1.60 -6.07
CA PHE A 6 -15.83 2.28 -5.08
C PHE A 6 -14.54 1.49 -4.91
N ASP A 7 -13.42 2.07 -5.31
CA ASP A 7 -12.10 1.53 -5.03
C ASP A 7 -11.58 2.11 -3.70
N PRO A 8 -11.46 1.28 -2.64
CA PRO A 8 -10.98 1.72 -1.35
C PRO A 8 -9.48 2.00 -1.35
N TYR A 9 -8.76 2.05 -2.46
CA TYR A 9 -7.37 2.51 -2.52
C TYR A 9 -7.24 3.89 -3.16
N LEU A 10 -8.29 4.38 -3.82
CA LEU A 10 -8.29 5.68 -4.48
C LEU A 10 -8.79 6.80 -3.56
N VAL A 11 -8.33 8.02 -3.86
CA VAL A 11 -8.95 9.24 -3.35
C VAL A 11 -10.30 9.39 -4.06
N PRO A 12 -11.42 9.53 -3.33
CA PRO A 12 -12.76 9.56 -3.92
C PRO A 12 -12.88 10.59 -5.06
N GLY A 13 -13.42 10.14 -6.19
CA GLY A 13 -13.60 10.99 -7.37
C GLY A 13 -12.34 11.23 -8.21
N THR A 14 -11.26 10.48 -7.95
CA THR A 14 -10.01 10.57 -8.72
C THR A 14 -9.41 9.19 -8.97
N ASP A 15 -8.46 9.11 -9.90
CA ASP A 15 -7.61 7.92 -10.11
C ASP A 15 -6.30 7.97 -9.31
N LEU A 16 -6.23 8.85 -8.29
CA LEU A 16 -5.06 8.99 -7.42
C LEU A 16 -5.13 8.02 -6.25
N LEU A 17 -4.07 7.26 -6.01
CA LEU A 17 -3.98 6.41 -4.82
C LEU A 17 -3.92 7.26 -3.54
N ARG A 18 -4.66 6.85 -2.51
CA ARG A 18 -4.48 7.39 -1.16
C ARG A 18 -3.05 7.14 -0.71
N ASN A 19 -2.42 8.19 -0.20
CA ASN A 19 -1.01 8.18 0.14
C ASN A 19 -0.75 9.03 1.39
N LEU A 20 0.26 8.63 2.15
CA LEU A 20 0.80 9.35 3.32
C LEU A 20 1.74 10.49 2.90
N ALA A 21 2.24 10.42 1.66
CA ALA A 21 3.16 11.38 1.05
C ALA A 21 2.56 12.79 0.81
N GLY A 22 1.25 12.95 0.98
CA GLY A 22 0.57 14.24 0.78
C GLY A 22 0.38 14.64 -0.70
N ALA A 23 0.71 13.75 -1.64
CA ALA A 23 0.59 14.02 -3.06
C ALA A 23 -0.86 14.28 -3.50
N ARG A 24 -1.04 15.19 -4.45
CA ARG A 24 -2.31 15.59 -5.06
C ARG A 24 -2.42 15.23 -6.54
N THR A 25 -1.31 14.81 -7.14
CA THR A 25 -1.27 14.37 -8.55
C THR A 25 -0.53 13.04 -8.69
N GLN A 26 -0.83 12.29 -9.75
CA GLN A 26 -0.12 11.04 -10.05
C GLN A 26 1.38 11.24 -10.25
N ARG A 27 1.76 12.37 -10.88
CA ARG A 27 3.17 12.73 -11.10
C ARG A 27 3.90 12.99 -9.79
N GLU A 28 3.32 13.83 -8.93
CA GLU A 28 3.88 14.13 -7.60
C GLU A 28 3.98 12.86 -6.75
N LEU A 29 2.96 12.00 -6.78
CA LEU A 29 3.00 10.72 -6.08
C LEU A 29 4.14 9.84 -6.60
N ALA A 30 4.36 9.79 -7.92
CA ALA A 30 5.44 9.01 -8.51
C ALA A 30 6.82 9.54 -8.07
N GLU A 31 7.02 10.86 -8.09
CA GLU A 31 8.26 11.52 -7.66
C GLU A 31 8.56 11.23 -6.18
N ILE A 32 7.61 11.50 -5.29
CA ILE A 32 7.81 11.28 -3.84
C ILE A 32 8.00 9.80 -3.52
N LYS A 33 7.18 8.91 -4.13
CA LYS A 33 7.30 7.47 -3.97
C LYS A 33 8.70 6.99 -4.36
N HIS A 34 9.24 7.48 -5.48
CA HIS A 34 10.56 7.09 -5.93
C HIS A 34 11.63 7.52 -4.92
N SER A 35 11.60 8.77 -4.46
CA SER A 35 12.56 9.27 -3.48
C SER A 35 12.53 8.48 -2.16
N LEU A 36 11.33 8.23 -1.61
CA LEU A 36 11.18 7.50 -0.35
C LEU A 36 11.59 6.02 -0.50
N ALA A 37 11.18 5.37 -1.58
CA ALA A 37 11.55 3.99 -1.85
C ALA A 37 13.06 3.81 -2.05
N THR A 38 13.74 4.79 -2.66
CA THR A 38 15.20 4.75 -2.80
C THR A 38 15.90 4.80 -1.44
N VAL A 39 15.45 5.66 -0.52
CA VAL A 39 16.03 5.71 0.84
C VAL A 39 15.87 4.35 1.54
N ARG A 40 14.67 3.75 1.49
CA ARG A 40 14.43 2.43 2.08
C ARG A 40 15.20 1.33 1.37
N ALA A 41 15.36 1.40 0.05
CA ALA A 41 16.15 0.42 -0.68
C ALA A 41 17.63 0.44 -0.25
N LEU A 42 18.20 1.62 0.02
CA LEU A 42 19.54 1.74 0.57
C LEU A 42 19.63 1.12 1.98
N GLU A 43 18.68 1.41 2.87
CA GLU A 43 18.61 0.78 4.19
C GLU A 43 18.49 -0.75 4.11
N LEU A 44 17.72 -1.26 3.14
CA LEU A 44 17.57 -2.70 2.92
C LEU A 44 18.86 -3.35 2.40
N MET A 45 19.66 -2.62 1.63
CA MET A 45 20.93 -3.12 1.11
C MET A 45 21.99 -3.26 2.22
N ASP A 46 21.92 -2.43 3.26
CA ASP A 46 22.82 -2.50 4.41
C ASP A 46 22.55 -3.75 5.29
N ASP A 47 21.31 -4.23 5.33
CA ASP A 47 20.90 -5.44 6.07
C ASP A 47 19.89 -6.27 5.27
N LEU A 48 20.41 -7.00 4.27
CA LEU A 48 19.59 -7.85 3.41
C LEU A 48 19.08 -9.08 4.20
N PRO A 49 17.76 -9.30 4.27
CA PRO A 49 17.21 -10.49 4.89
C PRO A 49 17.61 -11.74 4.09
N VAL A 50 17.86 -12.85 4.78
CA VAL A 50 18.08 -14.14 4.13
C VAL A 50 16.83 -14.51 3.31
N PRO A 51 16.94 -14.80 2.01
CA PRO A 51 15.80 -15.16 1.19
C PRO A 51 15.14 -16.45 1.70
N ASP A 52 13.85 -16.39 2.02
CA ASP A 52 13.02 -17.55 2.35
C ASP A 52 12.05 -17.90 1.21
N GLY A 53 11.94 -17.03 0.19
CA GLY A 53 11.14 -17.25 -1.01
C GLY A 53 9.62 -17.23 -0.78
N THR A 54 9.17 -16.74 0.38
CA THR A 54 7.76 -16.76 0.76
C THR A 54 7.03 -15.47 0.36
N VAL A 55 5.72 -15.58 0.19
CA VAL A 55 4.83 -14.41 0.04
C VAL A 55 4.88 -13.51 1.30
N ALA A 56 5.15 -14.09 2.47
CA ALA A 56 5.29 -13.33 3.70
C ALA A 56 6.52 -12.42 3.66
N GLN A 57 7.67 -12.94 3.21
CA GLN A 57 8.87 -12.14 3.00
C GLN A 57 8.67 -11.07 1.93
N LEU A 58 8.04 -11.41 0.81
CA LEU A 58 7.72 -10.41 -0.23
C LEU A 58 6.84 -9.28 0.33
N ARG A 59 5.81 -9.60 1.12
CA ARG A 59 4.97 -8.60 1.80
C ARG A 59 5.76 -7.76 2.79
N SER A 60 6.69 -8.36 3.52
CA SER A 60 7.56 -7.64 4.46
C SER A 60 8.46 -6.65 3.74
N ILE A 61 9.13 -7.08 2.66
CA ILE A 61 9.98 -6.22 1.82
C ILE A 61 9.15 -5.11 1.18
N HIS A 62 7.98 -5.42 0.62
CA HIS A 62 7.08 -4.43 0.05
C HIS A 62 6.61 -3.41 1.10
N ARG A 63 6.30 -3.87 2.32
CA ARG A 63 5.96 -2.97 3.43
C ARG A 63 7.13 -2.04 3.72
N PHE A 64 8.32 -2.58 3.88
CA PHE A 64 9.51 -1.81 4.22
C PHE A 64 9.79 -0.71 3.19
N LEU A 65 9.70 -1.02 1.90
CA LEU A 65 9.96 -0.06 0.82
C LEU A 65 8.92 1.06 0.71
N PHE A 66 7.65 0.80 1.05
CA PHE A 66 6.54 1.73 0.79
C PHE A 66 5.77 2.16 2.04
N GLN A 67 6.25 1.86 3.24
CA GLN A 67 5.58 2.22 4.50
C GLN A 67 5.37 3.72 4.67
N ASP A 68 6.25 4.54 4.09
CA ASP A 68 6.16 6.00 4.15
C ASP A 68 5.26 6.59 3.06
N VAL A 69 4.83 5.78 2.08
CA VAL A 69 4.01 6.21 0.94
C VAL A 69 2.55 5.80 1.11
N TYR A 70 2.28 4.58 1.60
CA TYR A 70 0.92 4.05 1.73
C TYR A 70 0.68 3.45 3.12
N ASP A 71 -0.47 3.76 3.70
CA ASP A 71 -0.93 3.23 5.00
C ASP A 71 -1.24 1.72 4.96
N TRP A 72 -1.53 1.21 3.77
CA TRP A 72 -1.85 -0.19 3.50
C TRP A 72 -0.63 -1.02 3.03
N SER A 73 0.56 -0.44 2.97
CA SER A 73 1.78 -1.14 2.55
C SER A 73 1.99 -2.46 3.32
N GLY A 74 2.03 -3.58 2.58
CA GLY A 74 2.17 -4.93 3.15
C GLY A 74 0.88 -5.60 3.62
N ARG A 75 -0.26 -4.90 3.60
CA ARG A 75 -1.58 -5.50 3.81
C ARG A 75 -2.16 -5.93 2.48
N SER A 76 -2.39 -7.23 2.30
CA SER A 76 -3.27 -7.71 1.24
C SER A 76 -4.70 -7.62 1.77
N ASP A 77 -5.31 -6.45 1.71
CA ASP A 77 -6.70 -6.30 2.13
C ASP A 77 -7.67 -6.83 1.07
N HIS A 78 -7.71 -8.16 0.96
CA HIS A 78 -8.79 -8.91 0.34
C HIS A 78 -9.82 -9.35 1.39
N THR A 79 -9.69 -8.92 2.65
CA THR A 79 -10.45 -9.45 3.80
C THR A 79 -11.42 -8.46 4.44
N GLN A 80 -11.45 -7.18 4.05
CA GLN A 80 -12.46 -6.24 4.53
C GLN A 80 -13.84 -6.35 3.84
N ASN A 81 -14.02 -7.17 2.80
CA ASN A 81 -15.36 -7.44 2.24
C ASN A 81 -16.03 -8.69 2.86
N ARG A 82 -16.01 -8.80 4.19
CA ARG A 82 -17.01 -9.62 4.90
C ARG A 82 -17.93 -8.66 5.62
N PRO A 83 -19.25 -8.65 5.33
CA PRO A 83 -20.17 -7.93 6.19
C PRO A 83 -19.93 -8.46 7.60
N ARG A 84 -19.67 -7.54 8.54
CA ARG A 84 -19.66 -7.90 9.96
C ARG A 84 -21.04 -8.47 10.21
N LEU A 85 -21.11 -9.80 10.34
CA LEU A 85 -22.31 -10.45 10.86
C LEU A 85 -22.48 -9.88 12.25
N SER A 86 -23.36 -8.88 12.35
CA SER A 86 -23.90 -8.41 13.61
C SER A 86 -24.39 -9.66 14.32
N ARG A 87 -23.72 -10.03 15.41
CA ARG A 87 -24.20 -11.03 16.33
C ARG A 87 -25.53 -10.54 16.87
N GLN A 88 -26.61 -11.07 16.34
CA GLN A 88 -27.90 -11.28 16.96
C GLN A 88 -28.18 -12.76 16.67
N GLU A 89 -28.40 -13.66 17.61
CA GLU A 89 -28.75 -13.63 19.04
C GLU A 89 -28.00 -14.75 19.76
#